data_AF-A0AAW4TXS4-F1
#
_entry.id   AF-A0AAW4TXS4-F1
#
_cell.length_a   1.000
_cell.length_b   1.000
_cell.length_c   1.000
_cell.angle_alpha   90.00
_cell.angle_beta   90.00
_cell.angle_gamma   90.00
#
_symmetry.space_group_name_H-M   'P 1'
#
loop_
_entity.id
_entity.type
_entity.pdbx_description
1 polymer ?
#
loop_
_entity_poly.entity_id
_entity_poly.type
_entity_poly.pdbx_seq_one_letter_code
_entity_poly.pdbx_strand_id
1 'polypeptide(L)' 'MKKAGRVGDSPISGSGFYVDSKVGGASATGLGEDVMKGCVAYEIVRLMKDGMHPKKESKKAVNMFDLELKER' A
#
# COMPACT_ATOMS: atom_id res chain seq x y z
N MET A 1 0.81 -20.89 -10.35
CA MET A 1 2.16 -20.81 -9.75
C MET A 1 2.88 -19.58 -10.30
N LYS A 2 3.69 -18.89 -9.49
CA LYS A 2 4.49 -17.74 -9.95
C LYS A 2 5.64 -18.21 -10.86
N LYS A 3 6.06 -17.36 -11.82
CA LYS A 3 7.26 -17.63 -12.65
C LYS A 3 8.52 -17.62 -11.77
N ALA A 4 9.51 -18.44 -12.14
CA ALA A 4 10.82 -18.40 -11.48
C ALA A 4 11.39 -16.97 -11.52
N GLY A 5 11.92 -16.49 -10.39
CA GLY A 5 12.42 -15.12 -10.26
C GLY A 5 11.34 -14.05 -10.00
N ARG A 6 10.04 -14.36 -10.00
CA ARG A 6 8.99 -13.37 -9.66
C ARG A 6 9.08 -12.93 -8.20
N VAL A 7 9.15 -11.62 -8.00
CA VAL A 7 9.07 -10.92 -6.70
C VAL A 7 7.73 -10.19 -6.61
N GLY A 8 7.10 -10.19 -5.43
CA GLY A 8 5.84 -9.48 -5.16
C GLY A 8 6.07 -8.18 -4.38
N ASP A 9 4.99 -7.64 -3.83
CA ASP A 9 4.98 -6.41 -3.03
C ASP A 9 5.61 -6.60 -1.64
N SER A 10 5.50 -7.78 -1.04
CA SER A 10 5.86 -8.00 0.37
C SER A 10 7.29 -7.57 0.76
N PRO A 11 8.36 -7.83 -0.03
CA PRO A 11 9.70 -7.36 0.30
C PRO A 11 9.99 -5.91 -0.11
N ILE A 12 9.03 -5.19 -0.70
CA ILE A 12 9.22 -3.85 -1.26
C ILE A 12 8.70 -2.80 -0.29
N SER A 13 9.62 -2.03 0.29
CA SER A 13 9.31 -0.89 1.14
C SER A 13 8.45 0.13 0.39
N GLY A 14 7.39 0.59 1.05
CA GLY A 14 6.37 1.47 0.50
C GLY A 14 5.23 0.74 -0.22
N SER A 15 5.47 -0.48 -0.71
CA SER A 15 4.46 -1.30 -1.35
C SER A 15 3.81 -2.25 -0.35
N GLY A 16 4.47 -3.37 -0.03
CA GLY A 16 3.93 -4.38 0.88
C GLY A 16 3.95 -3.94 2.34
N PHE A 17 4.87 -3.06 2.71
CA PHE A 17 4.95 -2.49 4.06
C PHE A 17 5.58 -1.10 4.06
N TYR A 18 5.25 -0.28 5.05
CA TYR A 18 5.97 0.95 5.35
C TYR A 18 5.79 1.32 6.82
N VAL A 19 6.82 1.88 7.46
CA VAL A 19 6.78 2.29 8.86
C VAL A 19 7.54 3.60 9.03
N ASP A 20 6.92 4.55 9.73
CA ASP A 20 7.56 5.77 10.24
C ASP A 20 7.32 5.85 11.75
N SER A 21 8.41 5.88 12.54
CA SER A 21 8.35 5.88 14.00
C SER A 21 7.62 7.06 14.63
N LYS A 22 7.42 8.16 13.89
CA LYS A 22 6.70 9.35 14.36
C LYS A 22 5.23 9.37 13.92
N VAL A 23 4.82 8.43 13.06
CA VAL A 23 3.48 8.42 12.45
C VAL A 23 2.75 7.10 12.70
N GLY A 24 3.36 5.98 12.33
CA GLY A 24 2.75 4.65 12.39
C GLY A 24 3.27 3.72 11.29
N GLY A 25 2.56 2.60 11.08
CA GLY A 25 2.94 1.62 10.06
C GLY A 25 1.72 1.04 9.35
N ALA A 26 1.95 0.58 8.11
CA ALA A 26 0.97 -0.10 7.29
C ALA A 26 1.61 -1.33 6.62
N SER A 27 0.77 -2.34 6.38
CA SER A 27 1.11 -3.54 5.64
C SER A 27 -0.03 -3.88 4.68
N ALA A 28 0.29 -4.41 3.51
CA ALA A 28 -0.65 -4.74 2.46
C ALA A 28 -0.69 -6.25 2.20
N THR A 29 -1.82 -6.71 1.65
CA THR A 29 -2.03 -8.10 1.21
C THR A 29 -2.93 -8.09 -0.03
N GLY A 30 -2.81 -9.10 -0.89
CA GLY A 30 -3.59 -9.23 -2.11
C GLY A 30 -2.75 -9.64 -3.31
N LEU A 31 -3.14 -9.16 -4.49
CA LEU A 31 -2.37 -9.38 -5.72
C LEU A 31 -1.17 -8.44 -5.74
N GLY A 32 0.01 -8.98 -5.43
CA GLY A 32 1.23 -8.17 -5.30
C GLY A 32 1.56 -7.33 -6.55
N GLU A 33 1.23 -7.81 -7.75
CA GLU A 33 1.37 -7.06 -9.00
C GLU A 33 0.58 -5.76 -9.00
N ASP A 34 -0.60 -5.75 -8.38
CA ASP A 34 -1.42 -4.55 -8.26
C ASP A 34 -0.91 -3.67 -7.13
N VAL A 35 -0.68 -4.23 -5.93
CA VAL A 35 -0.17 -3.45 -4.79
C VAL A 35 1.12 -2.69 -5.14
N MET A 36 2.02 -3.31 -5.91
CA MET A 36 3.27 -2.70 -6.38
C MET A 36 3.07 -1.47 -7.28
N LYS A 37 1.94 -1.35 -7.98
CA LYS A 37 1.66 -0.18 -8.84
C LYS A 37 1.29 1.06 -8.04
N GLY A 38 0.89 0.91 -6.78
CA GLY A 38 0.29 1.98 -5.97
C GLY A 38 1.12 2.46 -4.78
N CYS A 39 2.19 1.76 -4.39
CA CYS A 39 2.93 2.05 -3.16
C CYS A 39 1.98 2.28 -1.95
N VAL A 40 0.99 1.39 -1.81
CA VAL A 40 -0.19 1.61 -0.95
C VAL A 40 0.20 1.72 0.52
N ALA A 41 1.17 0.95 1.00
CA ALA A 41 1.59 1.03 2.40
C ALA A 41 2.23 2.39 2.74
N TYR A 42 3.03 2.96 1.83
CA TYR A 42 3.57 4.31 1.98
C TYR A 42 2.45 5.35 2.01
N GLU A 43 1.51 5.27 1.06
CA GLU A 43 0.43 6.24 0.94
C GLU A 43 -0.46 6.28 2.20
N ILE A 44 -0.75 5.12 2.79
CA ILE A 44 -1.48 5.04 4.06
C ILE A 44 -0.72 5.77 5.17
N VAL A 45 0.58 5.54 5.32
CA VAL A 45 1.39 6.21 6.36
C VAL A 45 1.52 7.71 6.09
N ARG A 46 1.62 8.13 4.83
CA ARG A 46 1.57 9.55 4.44
C ARG A 46 0.26 10.20 4.86
N LEU A 47 -0.87 9.57 4.60
CA LEU A 47 -2.20 10.07 4.98
C LEU A 47 -2.40 10.09 6.50
N MET A 48 -1.83 9.13 7.24
CA MET A 48 -1.83 9.16 8.71
C MET A 48 -1.08 10.37 9.26
N LYS A 49 0.00 10.81 8.59
CA LYS A 49 0.79 11.99 8.99
C LYS A 49 -0.02 13.28 8.96
N ASP A 50 -1.07 13.36 8.14
CA ASP A 50 -1.98 14.49 8.06
C ASP A 50 -3.03 14.51 9.20
N GLY A 51 -2.81 13.70 10.25
CA GLY A 51 -3.59 13.73 11.50
C GLY A 51 -4.86 12.89 11.50
N MET A 52 -4.98 11.94 10.56
CA MET A 52 -6.19 11.13 10.38
C MET A 52 -6.08 9.72 10.98
N HIS A 53 -7.23 9.17 11.38
CA HIS A 53 -7.31 7.86 12.05
C HIS A 53 -6.94 6.70 11.07
N PRO A 54 -6.05 5.76 11.47
CA PRO A 54 -5.49 4.73 10.58
C PRO A 54 -6.51 3.97 9.73
N LYS A 55 -7.60 3.51 10.37
CA LYS A 55 -8.66 2.74 9.69
C LYS A 55 -9.33 3.50 8.53
N LYS A 56 -9.48 4.81 8.65
CA LYS A 56 -10.10 5.65 7.61
C LYS A 56 -9.15 5.80 6.43
N GLU A 57 -7.87 6.03 6.70
CA GLU A 57 -6.85 6.25 5.68
C GLU A 57 -6.50 4.98 4.91
N SER A 58 -6.45 3.81 5.57
CA SER A 58 -6.33 2.53 4.87
C SER A 58 -7.44 2.34 3.84
N LYS A 59 -8.70 2.64 4.22
CA LYS A 59 -9.84 2.47 3.31
C LYS A 59 -9.82 3.52 2.19
N LYS A 60 -9.45 4.76 2.50
CA LYS A 60 -9.32 5.84 1.51
C LYS A 60 -8.25 5.52 0.47
N ALA A 61 -7.04 5.16 0.90
CA ALA A 61 -5.92 4.84 0.01
C ALA A 61 -6.28 3.67 -0.93
N VAL A 62 -6.83 2.59 -0.37
CA VAL A 62 -7.22 1.40 -1.16
C VAL A 62 -8.32 1.74 -2.17
N ASN A 63 -9.35 2.48 -1.77
CA ASN A 63 -10.44 2.84 -2.67
C ASN A 63 -10.00 3.77 -3.81
N MET A 64 -9.18 4.78 -3.51
CA MET A 64 -8.62 5.67 -4.54
C MET A 64 -7.76 4.88 -5.53
N PHE A 65 -6.92 3.98 -5.00
CA PHE A 65 -6.06 3.16 -5.82
C PHE A 65 -6.83 2.15 -6.70
N ASP A 66 -7.92 1.56 -6.19
CA ASP A 66 -8.80 0.68 -6.98
C ASP A 66 -9.46 1.41 -8.16
N LEU A 67 -9.85 2.68 -7.97
CA LEU A 67 -10.37 3.51 -9.06
C LEU A 67 -9.29 3.76 -10.12
N GLU A 68 -8.09 4.16 -9.70
CA GLU A 68 -6.96 4.37 -10.63
C GLU A 68 -6.56 3.10 -11.39
N LEU A 69 -6.66 1.93 -10.77
CA LEU A 69 -6.35 0.65 -11.43
C LEU A 69 -7.38 0.30 -12.51
N LYS A 70 -8.65 0.63 -12.31
CA LYS A 70 -9.73 0.35 -13.27
C LYS A 70 -9.69 1.23 -14.51
N GLU A 71 -9.04 2.38 -14.44
CA GLU A 71 -8.86 3.30 -15.56
C GLU A 71 -7.65 2.95 -16.46
N ARG A 72 -6.80 2.00 -16.04
CA ARG A 72 -5.61 1.56 -16.79
C ARG A 72 -5.90 0.35 -17.67
#